data_AF-A0A3L7TBI8-F1
#
_entry.id   AF-A0A3L7TBI8-F1
#
_cell.length_a   1.000
_cell.length_b   1.000
_cell.length_c   1.000
_cell.angle_alpha   90.00
_cell.angle_beta   90.00
_cell.angle_gamma   90.00
#
_symmetry.space_group_name_H-M   'P 1'
#
loop_
_entity.id
_entity.type
_entity.pdbx_description
1 polymer ?
#
loop_
_entity_poly.entity_id
_entity_poly.type
_entity_poly.pdbx_seq_one_letter_code
_entity_poly.pdbx_strand_id
1 'polypeptide(L)'
;MANDFFSNQDRARSQTGKLVVLFVLGILGTILSFWVVIAIAISFSNQTENGPDWSMGFGNMQALLAVIGVVSAIVLIGSLYRHSQLSAGGGAIAQMLGGVVIDLGTSDPAEQRVLNIVEEMAIASGLPVPPVYVIDTGGMNAFAAGPDPTRSVIGVTRGLIESLTRDELQGVIAHEYSHIFHGDTRINARTTAAIAGIMLVGTIGWFTFRYIGPQLMRGSRGSKKNDGAAVGIAIVVAGLLIWIIGSCGVLVGRMIQAAISRQREFLADASAVQYTRNPDGIANALRKLRDGHRTAVPAAMASELNHFFFCSSLSTMFATHPPLDERIRRIVVMGAQNIEADGASHASIAPPPPGPSTSHAHAQPAFAAAFAQVGTLSPTSIAAAHDWQERLDPALRASLRTAAGARAVCYAIARRGAASNAIDALIAARDVQAFPRYQALASIIAAMSETKRLALADLAAPALCAMGTGAYRTFRETLALVMRADSSIDLFEWALSKSLERQVERRLSGSKLTVTATFPQRAEEARFVLGLIALESQTATATGRAYATACAQLGVTAGELPRATDRTLDRLNAAAQALAQIPFADRARVLEACAVAATHDGNLSANEFIIARAIADALDVPLPRELA
;
A
#
# COMPACT_ATOMS: atom_id res chain seq x y z
N MET A 1 18.83 20.43 6.42
CA MET A 1 18.29 19.10 6.80
C MET A 1 17.35 18.49 5.74
N ALA A 2 16.57 19.26 4.97
CA ALA A 2 15.74 18.72 3.88
C ALA A 2 16.52 18.04 2.73
N ASN A 3 17.74 18.50 2.43
CA ASN A 3 18.58 17.95 1.34
C ASN A 3 19.03 16.49 1.56
N ASP A 4 18.96 15.96 2.77
CA ASP A 4 19.37 14.57 3.07
C ASP A 4 18.19 13.58 2.95
N PHE A 5 16.95 14.05 2.98
CA PHE A 5 15.77 13.18 2.86
C PHE A 5 15.50 12.79 1.39
N PHE A 6 15.52 13.75 0.47
CA PHE A 6 15.27 13.51 -0.95
C PHE A 6 16.39 12.72 -1.63
N SER A 7 17.65 12.97 -1.24
CA SER A 7 18.80 12.18 -1.71
C SER A 7 18.70 10.70 -1.30
N ASN A 8 18.17 10.43 -0.10
CA ASN A 8 17.89 9.09 0.38
C ASN A 8 16.69 8.44 -0.35
N GLN A 9 15.66 9.22 -0.71
CA GLN A 9 14.52 8.76 -1.50
C GLN A 9 14.93 8.38 -2.94
N ASP A 10 15.78 9.17 -3.60
CA ASP A 10 16.28 8.89 -4.95
C ASP A 10 17.32 7.74 -4.96
N ARG A 11 18.14 7.61 -3.90
CA ARG A 11 18.98 6.42 -3.69
C ARG A 11 18.16 5.15 -3.51
N ALA A 12 16.99 5.21 -2.86
CA ALA A 12 16.12 4.05 -2.71
C ALA A 12 15.46 3.65 -4.05
N ARG A 13 15.02 4.62 -4.87
CA ARG A 13 14.41 4.37 -6.17
C ARG A 13 15.37 3.78 -7.20
N SER A 14 16.57 4.36 -7.35
CA SER A 14 17.60 3.90 -8.30
C SER A 14 18.11 2.47 -8.02
N GLN A 15 17.94 1.98 -6.79
CA GLN A 15 18.36 0.63 -6.42
C GLN A 15 17.36 -0.45 -6.80
N THR A 16 16.09 -0.11 -7.05
CA THR A 16 15.07 -1.07 -7.51
C THR A 16 15.42 -1.64 -8.89
N GLY A 17 16.02 -0.83 -9.78
CA GLY A 17 16.50 -1.31 -11.09
C GLY A 17 17.70 -2.26 -10.98
N LYS A 18 18.67 -1.91 -10.13
CA LYS A 18 19.83 -2.78 -9.83
C LYS A 18 19.39 -4.13 -9.26
N LEU A 19 18.26 -4.16 -8.57
CA LEU A 19 17.72 -5.36 -7.98
C LEU A 19 17.23 -6.39 -8.99
N VAL A 20 16.47 -5.93 -9.98
CA VAL A 20 15.99 -6.80 -11.05
C VAL A 20 17.18 -7.42 -11.75
N VAL A 21 18.23 -6.64 -12.00
CA VAL A 21 19.49 -7.12 -12.58
C VAL A 21 20.16 -8.19 -11.70
N LEU A 22 20.37 -7.92 -10.41
CA LEU A 22 20.99 -8.88 -9.48
C LEU A 22 20.18 -10.18 -9.37
N PHE A 23 18.86 -10.09 -9.40
CA PHE A 23 17.99 -11.27 -9.33
C PHE A 23 18.05 -12.09 -10.62
N VAL A 24 18.04 -11.45 -11.80
CA VAL A 24 18.26 -12.11 -13.09
C VAL A 24 19.63 -12.79 -13.11
N LEU A 25 20.68 -12.13 -12.62
CA LEU A 25 22.01 -12.72 -12.49
C LEU A 25 22.01 -13.93 -11.56
N GLY A 26 21.26 -13.90 -10.46
CA GLY A 26 21.10 -15.05 -9.55
C GLY A 26 20.44 -16.25 -10.23
N ILE A 27 19.38 -16.04 -11.03
CA ILE A 27 18.75 -17.09 -11.83
C ILE A 27 19.73 -17.64 -12.86
N LEU A 28 20.42 -16.77 -13.61
CA LEU A 28 21.40 -17.17 -14.61
C LEU A 28 22.55 -17.97 -13.98
N GLY A 29 23.04 -17.56 -12.81
CA GLY A 29 24.04 -18.30 -12.05
C GLY A 29 23.57 -19.67 -11.59
N THR A 30 22.29 -19.79 -11.21
CA THR A 30 21.66 -21.07 -10.86
C THR A 30 21.58 -21.99 -12.08
N ILE A 31 21.12 -21.48 -13.22
CA ILE A 31 21.06 -22.21 -14.49
C ILE A 31 22.46 -22.66 -14.93
N LEU A 32 23.45 -21.77 -14.86
CA LEU A 32 24.84 -22.05 -15.19
C LEU A 32 25.39 -23.17 -14.30
N SER A 33 25.13 -23.13 -12.99
CA SER A 33 25.56 -24.16 -12.05
C SER A 33 24.97 -25.54 -12.40
N PHE A 34 23.69 -25.59 -12.78
CA PHE A 34 23.06 -26.83 -13.25
C PHE A 34 23.66 -27.35 -14.54
N TRP A 35 23.93 -26.46 -15.50
CA TRP A 35 24.57 -26.84 -16.74
C TRP A 35 25.99 -27.39 -16.50
N VAL A 36 26.79 -26.77 -15.63
CA VAL A 36 28.14 -27.26 -15.29
C VAL A 36 28.07 -28.68 -14.74
N VAL A 37 27.15 -28.95 -13.80
CA VAL A 37 26.99 -30.30 -13.22
C VAL A 37 26.61 -31.34 -14.28
N ILE A 38 25.68 -31.00 -15.18
CA ILE A 38 25.25 -31.92 -16.25
C ILE A 38 26.36 -32.12 -17.29
N ALA A 39 27.08 -31.06 -17.68
CA ALA A 39 28.21 -31.13 -18.60
C ALA A 39 29.34 -32.01 -18.04
N ILE A 40 29.63 -31.88 -16.74
CA ILE A 40 30.58 -32.76 -16.03
C ILE A 40 30.08 -34.21 -16.07
N ALA A 41 28.81 -34.46 -15.72
CA ALA A 41 28.25 -35.81 -15.73
C ALA A 41 28.31 -36.48 -17.12
N ILE A 42 28.00 -35.73 -18.19
CA ILE A 42 28.11 -36.20 -19.58
C ILE A 42 29.56 -36.51 -19.95
N SER A 43 30.52 -35.65 -19.55
CA SER A 43 31.95 -35.85 -19.80
C SER A 43 32.47 -37.14 -19.13
N PHE A 44 32.04 -37.41 -17.89
CA PHE A 44 32.44 -38.62 -17.16
C PHE A 44 31.75 -39.90 -17.67
N SER A 45 30.53 -39.76 -18.20
CA SER A 45 29.82 -40.88 -18.83
C SER A 45 30.44 -41.29 -20.17
N ASN A 46 31.10 -40.36 -20.88
CA ASN A 46 31.74 -40.59 -22.16
C ASN A 46 33.27 -40.53 -21.99
N GLN A 47 33.86 -41.63 -21.51
CA GLN A 47 35.32 -41.72 -21.36
C GLN A 47 36.00 -42.00 -22.70
N THR A 48 37.06 -41.26 -22.98
CA THR A 48 38.02 -41.54 -24.06
C THR A 48 39.28 -42.20 -23.48
N GLU A 49 40.17 -42.69 -24.35
CA GLU A 49 41.45 -43.27 -23.92
C GLU A 49 42.33 -42.31 -23.08
N ASN A 50 42.10 -40.99 -23.19
CA ASN A 50 42.84 -39.95 -22.46
C ASN A 50 42.05 -39.34 -21.28
N GLY A 51 40.91 -39.93 -20.89
CA GLY A 51 40.06 -39.46 -19.79
C GLY A 51 38.69 -38.91 -20.24
N PRO A 52 38.01 -38.10 -19.40
CA PRO A 52 36.67 -37.59 -19.69
C PRO A 52 36.61 -36.73 -20.95
N ASP A 53 35.61 -36.92 -21.81
CA ASP A 53 35.41 -36.10 -23.00
C ASP A 53 34.73 -34.76 -22.66
N TRP A 54 35.56 -33.77 -22.32
CA TRP A 54 35.11 -32.41 -22.02
C TRP A 54 34.44 -31.73 -23.22
N SER A 55 34.83 -32.08 -24.45
CA SER A 55 34.28 -31.47 -25.66
C SER A 55 32.82 -31.88 -25.87
N MET A 56 32.50 -33.15 -25.59
CA MET A 56 31.15 -33.66 -25.69
C MET A 56 30.25 -33.15 -24.56
N GLY A 57 30.78 -32.98 -23.35
CA GLY A 57 30.01 -32.41 -22.23
C GLY A 57 29.69 -30.92 -22.43
N PHE A 58 30.71 -30.09 -22.64
CA PHE A 58 30.56 -28.64 -22.73
C PHE A 58 30.05 -28.16 -24.11
N GLY A 59 30.25 -28.95 -25.17
CA GLY A 59 29.76 -28.67 -26.52
C GLY A 59 28.31 -29.09 -26.77
N ASN A 60 27.66 -29.77 -25.81
CA ASN A 60 26.29 -30.26 -25.99
C ASN A 60 25.26 -29.13 -25.85
N MET A 61 24.95 -28.49 -26.98
CA MET A 61 23.95 -27.41 -27.06
C MET A 61 22.55 -27.89 -26.66
N GLN A 62 22.17 -29.13 -26.98
CA GLN A 62 20.85 -29.66 -26.63
C GLN A 62 20.68 -29.79 -25.12
N ALA A 63 21.71 -30.29 -24.42
CA ALA A 63 21.73 -30.36 -22.97
C ALA A 63 21.65 -28.96 -22.33
N LEU A 64 22.39 -27.99 -22.84
CA LEU A 64 22.31 -26.59 -22.38
C LEU A 64 20.91 -26.01 -22.54
N LEU A 65 20.30 -26.14 -23.73
CA LEU A 65 18.95 -25.63 -23.99
C LEU A 65 17.90 -26.34 -23.12
N ALA A 66 18.04 -27.65 -22.89
CA ALA A 66 17.16 -28.40 -22.01
C ALA A 66 17.26 -27.91 -20.56
N VAL A 67 18.46 -27.68 -20.04
CA VAL A 67 18.66 -27.14 -18.68
C VAL A 67 18.05 -25.75 -18.54
N ILE A 68 18.32 -24.85 -19.49
CA ILE A 68 17.73 -23.51 -19.52
C ILE A 68 16.20 -23.62 -19.50
N GLY A 69 15.63 -24.43 -20.39
CA GLY A 69 14.17 -24.59 -20.51
C GLY A 69 13.52 -25.15 -19.24
N VAL A 70 14.04 -26.26 -18.71
CA VAL A 70 13.46 -26.94 -17.53
C VAL A 70 13.60 -26.10 -16.27
N VAL A 71 14.79 -25.56 -15.98
CA VAL A 71 15.00 -24.75 -14.77
C VAL A 71 14.19 -23.47 -14.85
N SER A 72 14.16 -22.79 -16.00
CA SER A 72 13.35 -21.57 -16.18
C SER A 72 11.86 -21.86 -16.04
N ALA A 73 11.36 -22.98 -16.58
CA ALA A 73 9.97 -23.38 -16.43
C ALA A 73 9.60 -23.64 -14.96
N ILE A 74 10.42 -24.38 -14.21
CA ILE A 74 10.18 -24.65 -12.79
C ILE A 74 10.16 -23.35 -11.99
N VAL A 75 11.18 -22.49 -12.18
CA VAL A 75 11.27 -21.20 -11.47
C VAL A 75 10.07 -20.31 -11.82
N LEU A 76 9.68 -20.26 -13.09
CA LEU A 76 8.54 -19.46 -13.54
C LEU A 76 7.22 -19.98 -12.95
N ILE A 77 6.99 -21.28 -12.98
CA ILE A 77 5.78 -21.91 -12.42
C ILE A 77 5.69 -21.62 -10.91
N GLY A 78 6.77 -21.87 -10.16
CA GLY A 78 6.81 -21.58 -8.73
C GLY A 78 6.59 -20.10 -8.42
N SER A 79 7.19 -19.22 -9.22
CA SER A 79 7.03 -17.76 -9.08
C SER A 79 5.61 -17.29 -9.38
N LEU A 80 4.99 -17.78 -10.46
CA LEU A 80 3.62 -17.42 -10.83
C LEU A 80 2.61 -17.95 -9.83
N TYR A 81 2.80 -19.18 -9.35
CA TYR A 81 1.95 -19.75 -8.30
C TYR A 81 1.98 -18.89 -7.03
N ARG A 82 3.18 -18.55 -6.54
CA ARG A 82 3.31 -17.71 -5.35
C ARG A 82 2.85 -16.27 -5.59
N HIS A 83 3.08 -15.73 -6.79
CA HIS A 83 2.56 -14.41 -7.16
C HIS A 83 1.04 -14.37 -7.13
N SER A 84 0.38 -15.39 -7.68
CA SER A 84 -1.09 -15.52 -7.65
C SER A 84 -1.60 -15.53 -6.21
N GLN A 85 -0.99 -16.33 -5.34
CA GLN A 85 -1.35 -16.42 -3.93
C GLN A 85 -1.22 -15.07 -3.19
N LEU A 86 -0.13 -14.33 -3.41
CA LEU A 86 0.10 -13.02 -2.78
C LEU A 86 -0.73 -11.89 -3.42
N SER A 87 -1.20 -12.08 -4.66
CA SER A 87 -2.00 -11.08 -5.39
C SER A 87 -3.48 -11.09 -5.03
N ALA A 88 -3.94 -12.09 -4.27
CA ALA A 88 -5.33 -12.24 -3.82
C ALA A 88 -5.82 -11.12 -2.88
N GLY A 89 -4.90 -10.30 -2.36
CA GLY A 89 -5.21 -9.12 -1.53
C GLY A 89 -4.62 -9.21 -0.13
N GLY A 90 -4.52 -8.07 0.56
CA GLY A 90 -3.97 -8.01 1.92
C GLY A 90 -4.74 -8.87 2.92
N GLY A 91 -6.08 -8.89 2.82
CA GLY A 91 -6.94 -9.67 3.71
C GLY A 91 -6.68 -11.18 3.66
N ALA A 92 -6.41 -11.73 2.47
CA ALA A 92 -6.07 -13.14 2.31
C ALA A 92 -4.73 -13.49 3.01
N ILE A 93 -3.76 -12.57 2.96
CA ILE A 93 -2.49 -12.73 3.67
C ILE A 93 -2.75 -12.68 5.18
N ALA A 94 -3.50 -11.70 5.68
CA ALA A 94 -3.79 -11.59 7.11
C ALA A 94 -4.56 -12.80 7.67
N GLN A 95 -5.52 -13.36 6.92
CA GLN A 95 -6.25 -14.55 7.32
C GLN A 95 -5.38 -15.81 7.30
N MET A 96 -4.49 -15.95 6.31
CA MET A 96 -3.51 -17.05 6.27
C MET A 96 -2.57 -17.01 7.48
N LEU A 97 -2.33 -15.82 8.00
CA LEU A 97 -1.57 -15.56 9.21
C LEU A 97 -2.38 -15.75 10.50
N GLY A 98 -3.63 -16.20 10.42
CA GLY A 98 -4.52 -16.41 11.57
C GLY A 98 -5.13 -15.12 12.13
N GLY A 99 -5.08 -14.02 11.38
CA GLY A 99 -5.66 -12.75 11.79
C GLY A 99 -7.18 -12.71 11.65
N VAL A 100 -7.82 -12.09 12.63
CA VAL A 100 -9.26 -11.80 12.63
C VAL A 100 -9.45 -10.30 12.41
N VAL A 101 -10.43 -9.91 11.58
CA VAL A 101 -10.74 -8.49 11.35
C VAL A 101 -11.26 -7.87 12.65
N ILE A 102 -10.73 -6.71 13.01
CA ILE A 102 -11.26 -5.91 14.12
C ILE A 102 -12.56 -5.24 13.66
N ASP A 103 -13.64 -5.43 14.44
CA ASP A 103 -14.90 -4.73 14.19
C ASP A 103 -14.76 -3.23 14.52
N LEU A 104 -15.22 -2.37 13.61
CA LEU A 104 -15.26 -0.92 13.81
C LEU A 104 -16.14 -0.51 15.00
N GLY A 105 -17.11 -1.35 15.36
CA GLY A 105 -17.98 -1.21 16.52
C GLY A 105 -17.45 -1.89 17.80
N THR A 106 -16.20 -2.38 17.81
CA THR A 106 -15.63 -3.09 18.98
C THR A 106 -15.76 -2.28 20.26
N SER A 107 -16.05 -2.96 21.36
CA SER A 107 -16.09 -2.35 22.71
C SER A 107 -14.76 -2.50 23.45
N ASP A 108 -13.78 -3.21 22.88
CA ASP A 108 -12.45 -3.35 23.45
C ASP A 108 -11.67 -2.01 23.30
N PRO A 109 -11.30 -1.33 24.41
CA PRO A 109 -10.56 -0.07 24.35
C PRO A 109 -9.22 -0.19 23.61
N ALA A 110 -8.58 -1.37 23.68
CA ALA A 110 -7.29 -1.61 23.05
C ALA A 110 -7.42 -1.64 21.52
N GLU A 111 -8.45 -2.33 21.01
CA GLU A 111 -8.78 -2.38 19.59
C GLU A 111 -9.27 -1.02 19.07
N GLN A 112 -10.13 -0.32 19.82
CA GLN A 112 -10.56 1.04 19.46
C GLN A 112 -9.37 2.00 19.31
N ARG A 113 -8.39 1.91 20.21
CA ARG A 113 -7.16 2.72 20.14
C ARG A 113 -6.38 2.45 18.85
N VAL A 114 -6.26 1.20 18.42
CA VAL A 114 -5.59 0.85 17.15
C VAL A 114 -6.35 1.44 15.97
N LEU A 115 -7.68 1.30 15.94
CA LEU A 115 -8.51 1.84 14.86
C LEU A 115 -8.36 3.37 14.73
N ASN A 116 -8.42 4.10 15.86
CA ASN A 116 -8.21 5.55 15.86
C ASN A 116 -6.82 5.92 15.31
N ILE A 117 -5.76 5.23 15.76
CA ILE A 117 -4.39 5.45 15.27
C ILE A 117 -4.29 5.20 13.76
N VAL A 118 -4.92 4.13 13.26
CA VAL A 118 -4.93 3.81 11.83
C VAL A 118 -5.65 4.91 11.04
N GLU A 119 -6.80 5.41 11.51
CA GLU A 119 -7.49 6.54 10.89
C GLU A 119 -6.63 7.80 10.86
N GLU A 120 -5.94 8.13 11.95
CA GLU A 120 -5.00 9.26 12.01
C GLU A 120 -3.87 9.11 10.99
N MET A 121 -3.30 7.91 10.85
CA MET A 121 -2.21 7.65 9.89
C MET A 121 -2.70 7.63 8.44
N ALA A 122 -3.96 7.26 8.20
CA ALA A 122 -4.61 7.41 6.89
C ALA A 122 -4.66 8.89 6.48
N ILE A 123 -5.07 9.76 7.39
CA ILE A 123 -5.09 11.22 7.19
C ILE A 123 -3.66 11.73 6.99
N ALA A 124 -2.70 11.28 7.81
CA ALA A 124 -1.31 11.70 7.74
C ALA A 124 -0.62 11.39 6.41
N SER A 125 -0.83 10.17 5.92
CA SER A 125 -0.24 9.66 4.69
C SER A 125 -1.04 10.02 3.42
N GLY A 126 -2.29 10.47 3.56
CA GLY A 126 -3.20 10.67 2.42
C GLY A 126 -3.66 9.37 1.77
N LEU A 127 -3.56 8.25 2.48
CA LEU A 127 -3.99 6.93 2.04
C LEU A 127 -5.36 6.58 2.62
N PRO A 128 -6.15 5.73 1.96
CA PRO A 128 -7.44 5.32 2.49
C PRO A 128 -7.27 4.38 3.70
N VAL A 129 -8.17 4.46 4.68
CA VAL A 129 -8.12 3.66 5.93
C VAL A 129 -8.19 2.16 5.59
N PRO A 130 -7.14 1.36 5.80
CA PRO A 130 -7.13 -0.06 5.50
C PRO A 130 -7.84 -0.85 6.60
N PRO A 131 -8.42 -2.02 6.28
CA PRO A 131 -8.92 -2.94 7.31
C PRO A 131 -7.80 -3.36 8.27
N VAL A 132 -8.13 -3.46 9.55
CA VAL A 132 -7.20 -3.86 10.60
C VAL A 132 -7.50 -5.28 11.05
N TYR A 133 -6.46 -6.11 11.15
CA TYR A 133 -6.54 -7.49 11.62
C TYR A 133 -5.77 -7.62 12.93
N VAL A 134 -6.34 -8.34 13.89
CA VAL A 134 -5.65 -8.74 15.12
C VAL A 134 -5.27 -10.22 15.05
N ILE A 135 -4.01 -10.52 15.39
CA ILE A 135 -3.51 -11.89 15.56
C ILE A 135 -3.35 -12.15 17.05
N ASP A 136 -3.99 -13.21 17.54
CA ASP A 136 -3.98 -13.58 18.95
C ASP A 136 -2.68 -14.30 19.35
N THR A 137 -1.61 -13.52 19.46
CA THR A 137 -0.29 -13.99 19.91
C THR A 137 0.32 -12.99 20.87
N GLY A 138 0.99 -13.48 21.91
CA GLY A 138 1.72 -12.64 22.88
C GLY A 138 3.03 -12.04 22.36
N GLY A 139 3.44 -12.37 21.13
CA GLY A 139 4.59 -11.74 20.49
C GLY A 139 4.26 -10.30 20.05
N MET A 140 5.23 -9.40 20.11
CA MET A 140 5.07 -8.01 19.63
C MET A 140 5.43 -7.91 18.14
N ASN A 141 4.43 -7.73 17.28
CA ASN A 141 4.61 -7.53 15.85
C ASN A 141 3.45 -6.78 15.17
N ALA A 142 3.74 -6.15 14.03
CA ALA A 142 2.78 -5.56 13.11
C ALA A 142 3.20 -5.87 11.66
N PHE A 143 2.31 -5.72 10.68
CA PHE A 143 2.66 -5.82 9.27
C PHE A 143 1.66 -5.07 8.38
N ALA A 144 2.15 -4.57 7.25
CA ALA A 144 1.33 -4.15 6.12
C ALA A 144 1.37 -5.19 4.99
N ALA A 145 0.21 -5.55 4.45
CA ALA A 145 0.12 -6.50 3.33
C ALA A 145 -0.89 -6.03 2.29
N GLY A 146 -0.54 -6.18 1.01
CA GLY A 146 -1.44 -5.89 -0.10
C GLY A 146 -0.72 -5.44 -1.37
N PRO A 147 -1.33 -5.60 -2.55
CA PRO A 147 -0.71 -5.25 -3.83
C PRO A 147 -0.72 -3.76 -4.17
N ASP A 148 -1.61 -2.98 -3.56
CA ASP A 148 -1.80 -1.54 -3.75
C ASP A 148 -2.48 -0.92 -2.52
N PRO A 149 -2.43 0.41 -2.33
CA PRO A 149 -2.97 1.06 -1.13
C PRO A 149 -4.45 0.82 -0.88
N THR A 150 -5.26 0.67 -1.94
CA THR A 150 -6.70 0.43 -1.79
C THR A 150 -6.98 -0.99 -1.28
N ARG A 151 -6.15 -1.96 -1.63
CA ARG A 151 -6.28 -3.39 -1.27
C ARG A 151 -5.27 -3.85 -0.23
N SER A 152 -4.73 -2.90 0.54
CA SER A 152 -3.82 -3.16 1.65
C SER A 152 -4.56 -3.29 2.97
N VAL A 153 -3.98 -4.06 3.89
CA VAL A 153 -4.46 -4.27 5.26
C VAL A 153 -3.31 -4.02 6.22
N ILE A 154 -3.66 -3.72 7.46
CA ILE A 154 -2.71 -3.66 8.58
C ILE A 154 -3.03 -4.81 9.53
N GLY A 155 -2.03 -5.62 9.83
CA GLY A 155 -2.11 -6.63 10.87
C GLY A 155 -1.33 -6.21 12.10
N VAL A 156 -1.91 -6.42 13.27
CA VAL A 156 -1.28 -6.19 14.57
C VAL A 156 -1.44 -7.43 15.44
N THR A 157 -0.49 -7.67 16.33
CA THR A 157 -0.57 -8.78 17.30
C THR A 157 -1.15 -8.27 18.62
N ARG A 158 -1.87 -9.13 19.35
CA ARG A 158 -2.40 -8.80 20.69
C ARG A 158 -1.29 -8.32 21.62
N GLY A 159 -0.14 -9.00 21.61
CA GLY A 159 1.04 -8.62 22.40
C GLY A 159 1.58 -7.23 22.08
N LEU A 160 1.56 -6.78 20.82
CA LEU A 160 1.97 -5.42 20.44
C LEU A 160 1.01 -4.37 21.02
N ILE A 161 -0.30 -4.59 20.86
CA ILE A 161 -1.32 -3.64 21.32
C ILE A 161 -1.23 -3.49 22.85
N GLU A 162 -1.06 -4.57 23.59
CA GLU A 162 -1.01 -4.53 25.05
C GLU A 162 0.30 -3.95 25.61
N SER A 163 1.42 -4.11 24.88
CA SER A 163 2.75 -3.72 25.37
C SER A 163 3.14 -2.28 25.06
N LEU A 164 2.56 -1.68 24.02
CA LEU A 164 2.91 -0.34 23.58
C LEU A 164 1.95 0.73 24.12
N THR A 165 2.50 1.90 24.43
CA THR A 165 1.72 3.11 24.68
C THR A 165 1.05 3.58 23.39
N ARG A 166 0.13 4.54 23.49
CA ARG A 166 -0.55 5.11 22.32
C ARG A 166 0.45 5.68 21.30
N ASP A 167 1.44 6.44 21.76
CA ASP A 167 2.40 7.13 20.90
C ASP A 167 3.41 6.16 20.28
N GLU A 168 3.82 5.14 21.03
CA GLU A 168 4.66 4.06 20.52
C GLU A 168 3.94 3.26 19.43
N LEU A 169 2.68 2.88 19.69
CA LEU A 169 1.85 2.19 18.72
C LEU A 169 1.61 3.06 17.48
N GLN A 170 1.38 4.36 17.65
CA GLN A 170 1.25 5.31 16.54
C GLN A 170 2.53 5.36 15.69
N GLY A 171 3.71 5.35 16.31
CA GLY A 171 4.99 5.24 15.63
C GLY A 171 5.13 3.97 14.79
N VAL A 172 4.74 2.81 15.33
CA VAL A 172 4.76 1.53 14.60
C VAL A 172 3.77 1.52 13.44
N ILE A 173 2.53 1.97 13.65
CA ILE A 173 1.53 2.02 12.57
C ILE A 173 1.94 3.02 11.48
N ALA A 174 2.55 4.15 11.84
CA ALA A 174 3.08 5.11 10.87
C ALA A 174 4.18 4.51 9.99
N HIS A 175 5.04 3.66 10.57
CA HIS A 175 6.05 2.90 9.84
C HIS A 175 5.40 1.93 8.83
N GLU A 176 4.39 1.16 9.26
CA GLU A 176 3.64 0.26 8.37
C GLU A 176 2.92 1.01 7.24
N TYR A 177 2.38 2.19 7.51
CA TYR A 177 1.79 3.06 6.50
C TYR A 177 2.81 3.52 5.46
N SER A 178 4.05 3.80 5.86
CA SER A 178 5.11 4.16 4.92
C SER A 178 5.38 3.05 3.91
N HIS A 179 5.32 1.78 4.33
CA HIS A 179 5.45 0.65 3.42
C HIS A 179 4.32 0.56 2.40
N ILE A 180 3.09 0.92 2.79
CA ILE A 180 1.95 0.99 1.85
C ILE A 180 2.16 2.16 0.87
N PHE A 181 2.51 3.34 1.39
CA PHE A 181 2.69 4.57 0.60
C PHE A 181 3.78 4.43 -0.47
N HIS A 182 4.93 3.86 -0.09
CA HIS A 182 6.07 3.67 -0.99
C HIS A 182 5.98 2.38 -1.83
N GLY A 183 4.90 1.60 -1.68
CA GLY A 183 4.67 0.37 -2.45
C GLY A 183 5.66 -0.76 -2.11
N ASP A 184 6.18 -0.76 -0.88
CA ASP A 184 7.10 -1.75 -0.35
C ASP A 184 6.48 -3.13 -0.34
N THR A 185 5.22 -3.21 0.08
CA THR A 185 4.40 -4.44 0.10
C THR A 185 4.37 -5.13 -1.26
N ARG A 186 4.23 -4.36 -2.36
CA ARG A 186 4.22 -4.89 -3.74
C ARG A 186 5.59 -5.41 -4.16
N ILE A 187 6.65 -4.71 -3.81
CA ILE A 187 8.02 -5.12 -4.14
C ILE A 187 8.38 -6.38 -3.35
N ASN A 188 8.07 -6.41 -2.05
CA ASN A 188 8.24 -7.55 -1.17
C ASN A 188 7.46 -8.78 -1.66
N ALA A 189 6.23 -8.61 -2.11
CA ALA A 189 5.44 -9.70 -2.69
C ALA A 189 6.08 -10.26 -3.97
N ARG A 190 6.62 -9.40 -4.85
CA ARG A 190 7.29 -9.82 -6.09
C ARG A 190 8.60 -10.54 -5.83
N THR A 191 9.44 -10.01 -4.95
CA THR A 191 10.72 -10.64 -4.60
C THR A 191 10.49 -11.98 -3.91
N THR A 192 9.51 -12.07 -3.01
CA THR A 192 9.10 -13.33 -2.38
C THR A 192 8.59 -14.36 -3.37
N ALA A 193 7.75 -13.94 -4.32
CA ALA A 193 7.28 -14.83 -5.37
C ALA A 193 8.45 -15.38 -6.18
N ALA A 194 9.40 -14.52 -6.56
CA ALA A 194 10.54 -14.92 -7.35
C ALA A 194 11.50 -15.87 -6.60
N ILE A 195 11.76 -15.59 -5.31
CA ILE A 195 12.55 -16.48 -4.44
C ILE A 195 11.87 -17.84 -4.26
N ALA A 196 10.53 -17.87 -4.13
CA ALA A 196 9.77 -19.12 -4.06
C ALA A 196 9.94 -19.98 -5.33
N GLY A 197 10.06 -19.36 -6.50
CA GLY A 197 10.42 -20.05 -7.74
C GLY A 197 11.76 -20.78 -7.67
N ILE A 198 12.81 -20.11 -7.17
CA ILE A 198 14.14 -20.72 -6.98
C ILE A 198 14.09 -21.80 -5.89
N MET A 199 13.35 -21.54 -4.81
CA MET A 199 13.15 -22.50 -3.72
C MET A 199 12.45 -23.78 -4.17
N LEU A 200 11.55 -23.71 -5.15
CA LEU A 200 10.91 -24.88 -5.73
C LEU A 200 11.94 -25.84 -6.34
N VAL A 201 12.97 -25.33 -7.02
CA VAL A 201 14.07 -26.14 -7.58
C VAL A 201 14.80 -26.90 -6.47
N GLY A 202 15.18 -26.20 -5.39
CA GLY A 202 15.83 -26.82 -4.24
C GLY A 202 14.94 -27.86 -3.54
N THR A 203 13.64 -27.58 -3.43
CA THR A 203 12.65 -28.48 -2.82
C THR A 203 12.49 -29.77 -3.63
N ILE A 204 12.47 -29.67 -4.97
CA ILE A 204 12.48 -30.83 -5.87
C ILE A 204 13.76 -31.65 -5.66
N GLY A 205 14.92 -31.01 -5.56
CA GLY A 205 16.19 -31.67 -5.26
C GLY A 205 16.14 -32.43 -3.93
N TRP A 206 15.68 -31.76 -2.87
CA TRP A 206 15.54 -32.35 -1.54
C TRP A 206 14.60 -33.56 -1.55
N PHE A 207 13.44 -33.42 -2.20
CA PHE A 207 12.46 -34.50 -2.32
C PHE A 207 13.02 -35.69 -3.11
N THR A 208 13.74 -35.40 -4.21
CA THR A 208 14.37 -36.42 -5.06
C THR A 208 15.43 -37.21 -4.29
N PHE A 209 16.30 -36.50 -3.56
CA PHE A 209 17.33 -37.08 -2.71
C PHE A 209 16.75 -37.91 -1.56
N ARG A 210 15.74 -37.39 -0.87
CA ARG A 210 15.23 -37.96 0.39
C ARG A 210 14.23 -39.09 0.19
N TYR A 211 13.45 -39.07 -0.89
CA TYR A 211 12.33 -40.00 -1.09
C TYR A 211 12.47 -40.80 -2.39
N ILE A 212 12.67 -40.16 -3.54
CA ILE A 212 12.64 -40.84 -4.84
C ILE A 212 13.83 -41.81 -4.99
N GLY A 213 15.05 -41.31 -4.80
CA GLY A 213 16.26 -42.11 -4.94
C GLY A 213 16.29 -43.34 -4.02
N PRO A 214 16.04 -43.21 -2.70
CA PRO A 214 16.03 -44.35 -1.78
C PRO A 214 14.93 -45.38 -2.05
N GLN A 215 13.77 -44.96 -2.59
CA GLN A 215 12.72 -45.90 -3.00
C GLN A 215 13.15 -46.75 -4.20
N LEU A 216 13.80 -46.14 -5.19
CA LEU A 216 14.32 -46.84 -6.36
C LEU A 216 15.46 -47.81 -5.99
N MET A 217 16.28 -47.47 -4.98
CA MET A 217 17.25 -48.42 -4.41
C MET A 217 16.61 -49.64 -3.74
N ARG A 218 15.47 -49.44 -3.04
CA ARG A 218 14.78 -50.48 -2.25
C ARG A 218 13.86 -51.38 -3.07
N GLY A 219 13.40 -50.93 -4.24
CA GLY A 219 12.52 -51.71 -5.14
C GLY A 219 13.21 -52.87 -5.87
N SER A 220 14.54 -52.98 -5.81
CA SER A 220 15.34 -53.98 -6.54
C SER A 220 15.64 -55.22 -5.70
N ARG A 221 14.62 -55.95 -5.24
CA ARG A 221 14.79 -57.22 -4.50
C ARG A 221 14.68 -58.50 -5.35
N GLY A 222 14.44 -58.39 -6.67
CA GLY A 222 14.04 -59.55 -7.50
C GLY A 222 14.79 -59.79 -8.81
N SER A 223 15.81 -59.02 -9.17
CA SER A 223 16.49 -59.17 -10.47
C SER A 223 18.01 -59.22 -10.30
N LYS A 224 18.64 -60.24 -10.88
CA LYS A 224 20.07 -60.59 -10.82
C LYS A 224 21.02 -59.58 -11.53
N LYS A 225 20.57 -58.35 -11.80
CA LYS A 225 21.36 -57.27 -12.41
C LYS A 225 21.42 -56.05 -11.48
N ASN A 226 22.64 -55.68 -11.10
CA ASN A 226 22.98 -54.57 -10.19
C ASN A 226 22.57 -53.15 -10.67
N ASP A 227 21.88 -53.01 -11.80
CA ASP A 227 21.63 -51.71 -12.44
C ASP A 227 20.64 -50.83 -11.64
N GLY A 228 19.65 -51.43 -10.95
CA GLY A 228 18.64 -50.68 -10.20
C GLY A 228 19.20 -49.93 -8.98
N ALA A 229 20.16 -50.53 -8.27
CA ALA A 229 20.84 -49.89 -7.15
C ALA A 229 21.73 -48.74 -7.62
N ALA A 230 22.45 -48.92 -8.74
CA ALA A 230 23.30 -47.89 -9.33
C ALA A 230 22.49 -46.68 -9.81
N VAL A 231 21.35 -46.91 -10.47
CA VAL A 231 20.41 -45.84 -10.88
C VAL A 231 19.85 -45.09 -9.67
N GLY A 232 19.48 -45.83 -8.60
CA GLY A 232 19.04 -45.21 -7.35
C GLY A 232 20.11 -44.30 -6.73
N ILE A 233 21.38 -44.73 -6.69
CA ILE A 233 22.51 -43.93 -6.19
C ILE A 233 22.70 -42.68 -7.05
N ALA A 234 22.67 -42.81 -8.37
CA ALA A 234 22.80 -41.67 -9.28
C ALA A 234 21.70 -40.62 -9.04
N ILE A 235 20.45 -41.05 -8.84
CA ILE A 235 19.32 -40.14 -8.55
C ILE A 235 19.46 -39.47 -7.18
N VAL A 236 19.96 -40.17 -6.16
CA VAL A 236 20.25 -39.57 -4.85
C VAL A 236 21.32 -38.49 -4.98
N VAL A 237 22.43 -38.78 -5.65
CA VAL A 237 23.51 -37.80 -5.87
C VAL A 237 23.02 -36.60 -6.67
N ALA A 238 22.27 -36.83 -7.75
CA ALA A 238 21.67 -35.77 -8.55
C ALA A 238 20.72 -34.90 -7.70
N GLY A 239 19.82 -35.52 -6.92
CA GLY A 239 18.91 -34.81 -6.01
C GLY A 239 19.66 -33.96 -4.98
N LEU A 240 20.76 -34.48 -4.42
CA LEU A 240 21.60 -33.77 -3.46
C LEU A 240 22.25 -32.54 -4.10
N LEU A 241 22.82 -32.69 -5.30
CA LEU A 241 23.42 -31.57 -6.04
C LEU A 241 22.37 -30.51 -6.41
N ILE A 242 21.17 -30.93 -6.85
CA ILE A 242 20.05 -30.01 -7.12
C ILE A 242 19.64 -29.25 -5.86
N TRP A 243 19.56 -29.93 -4.72
CA TRP A 243 19.23 -29.28 -3.46
C TRP A 243 20.30 -28.27 -3.05
N ILE A 244 21.59 -28.59 -3.16
CA ILE A 244 22.69 -27.68 -2.84
C ILE A 244 22.66 -26.44 -3.73
N ILE A 245 22.57 -26.62 -5.06
CA ILE A 245 22.51 -25.51 -6.02
C ILE A 245 21.28 -24.65 -5.77
N GLY A 246 20.10 -25.27 -5.60
CA GLY A 246 18.86 -24.56 -5.29
C GLY A 246 18.95 -23.79 -3.97
N SER A 247 19.56 -24.38 -2.94
CA SER A 247 19.76 -23.73 -1.63
C SER A 247 20.71 -22.53 -1.73
N CYS A 248 21.79 -22.64 -2.51
CA CYS A 248 22.68 -21.51 -2.81
C CYS A 248 21.94 -20.39 -3.56
N GLY A 249 21.10 -20.73 -4.54
CA GLY A 249 20.26 -19.75 -5.24
C GLY A 249 19.30 -19.01 -4.30
N VAL A 250 18.63 -19.74 -3.40
CA VAL A 250 17.76 -19.16 -2.36
C VAL A 250 18.55 -18.27 -1.41
N LEU A 251 19.74 -18.69 -1.00
CA LEU A 251 20.62 -17.92 -0.12
C LEU A 251 20.96 -16.56 -0.74
N VAL A 252 21.42 -16.56 -2.00
CA VAL A 252 21.73 -15.33 -2.75
C VAL A 252 20.49 -14.46 -2.90
N GLY A 253 19.34 -15.05 -3.25
CA GLY A 253 18.06 -14.34 -3.33
C GLY A 253 17.66 -13.68 -2.02
N ARG A 254 17.84 -14.36 -0.88
CA ARG A 254 17.57 -13.82 0.46
C ARG A 254 18.55 -12.72 0.87
N MET A 255 19.83 -12.83 0.51
CA MET A 255 20.81 -11.76 0.75
C MET A 255 20.44 -10.48 0.01
N ILE A 256 20.04 -10.63 -1.26
CA ILE A 256 19.56 -9.54 -2.11
C ILE A 256 18.31 -8.92 -1.48
N GLN A 257 17.31 -9.74 -1.10
CA GLN A 257 16.09 -9.27 -0.46
C GLN A 257 16.37 -8.49 0.83
N ALA A 258 17.23 -9.02 1.69
CA ALA A 258 17.60 -8.40 2.95
C ALA A 258 18.33 -7.06 2.75
N ALA A 259 19.19 -6.95 1.74
CA ALA A 259 19.88 -5.70 1.43
C ALA A 259 18.92 -4.57 1.01
N ILE A 260 17.86 -4.90 0.25
CA ILE A 260 16.82 -3.92 -0.09
C ILE A 260 16.05 -3.51 1.16
N SER A 261 15.56 -4.52 1.89
CA SER A 261 14.60 -4.33 2.98
C SER A 261 15.22 -3.36 3.98
N ARG A 262 16.48 -3.58 4.38
CA ARG A 262 17.21 -2.70 5.30
C ARG A 262 17.21 -1.23 4.92
N GLN A 263 17.35 -0.89 3.64
CA GLN A 263 17.34 0.51 3.22
C GLN A 263 15.95 1.14 3.30
N ARG A 264 14.92 0.33 3.02
CA ARG A 264 13.53 0.77 3.09
C ARG A 264 13.05 0.92 4.52
N GLU A 265 13.53 0.08 5.44
CA GLU A 265 13.29 0.25 6.88
C GLU A 265 13.73 1.64 7.36
N PHE A 266 14.91 2.13 6.94
CA PHE A 266 15.37 3.46 7.33
C PHE A 266 14.50 4.58 6.75
N LEU A 267 14.01 4.41 5.51
CA LEU A 267 13.06 5.35 4.92
C LEU A 267 11.72 5.32 5.66
N ALA A 268 11.25 4.12 6.02
CA ALA A 268 10.01 3.94 6.77
C ALA A 268 10.10 4.54 8.18
N ASP A 269 11.24 4.41 8.87
CA ASP A 269 11.50 5.07 10.15
C ASP A 269 11.45 6.59 10.03
N ALA A 270 12.11 7.16 9.02
CA ALA A 270 12.08 8.59 8.76
C ALA A 270 10.66 9.08 8.45
N SER A 271 9.90 8.34 7.64
CA SER A 271 8.50 8.64 7.34
C SER A 271 7.59 8.50 8.55
N ALA A 272 7.86 7.54 9.45
CA ALA A 272 7.10 7.41 10.69
C ALA A 272 7.28 8.65 11.58
N VAL A 273 8.52 9.15 11.73
CA VAL A 273 8.79 10.42 12.41
C VAL A 273 8.11 11.58 11.69
N GLN A 274 8.09 11.57 10.36
CA GLN A 274 7.45 12.61 9.56
C GLN A 274 5.93 12.65 9.72
N TYR A 275 5.27 11.48 9.74
CA TYR A 275 3.82 11.36 9.86
C TYR A 275 3.35 11.66 11.29
N THR A 276 4.05 11.12 12.29
CA THR A 276 3.69 11.29 13.71
C THR A 276 4.18 12.61 14.29
N ARG A 277 5.25 13.19 13.74
CA ARG A 277 6.06 14.25 14.38
C ARG A 277 6.58 13.91 15.77
N ASN A 278 6.55 12.64 16.14
CA ASN A 278 6.94 12.18 17.44
C ASN A 278 8.07 11.16 17.30
N PRO A 279 9.34 11.62 17.22
CA PRO A 279 10.47 10.71 17.11
C PRO A 279 10.62 9.81 18.34
N ASP A 280 10.17 10.26 19.52
CA ASP A 280 10.18 9.47 20.75
C ASP A 280 9.26 8.24 20.64
N GLY A 281 8.12 8.35 19.97
CA GLY A 281 7.15 7.26 19.81
C GLY A 281 7.78 6.01 19.16
N ILE A 282 8.32 6.16 17.95
CA ILE A 282 8.96 5.03 17.24
C ILE A 282 10.27 4.60 17.92
N ALA A 283 11.05 5.52 18.51
CA ALA A 283 12.28 5.17 19.22
C ALA A 283 12.00 4.29 20.46
N ASN A 284 11.01 4.66 21.27
CA ASN A 284 10.62 3.90 22.47
C ASN A 284 9.98 2.56 22.10
N ALA A 285 9.21 2.48 21.01
CA ALA A 285 8.67 1.23 20.50
C ALA A 285 9.81 0.26 20.11
N LEU A 286 10.79 0.72 19.34
CA LEU A 286 11.96 -0.08 18.95
C LEU A 286 12.80 -0.52 20.15
N ARG A 287 12.94 0.34 21.17
CA ARG A 287 13.62 0.00 22.42
C ARG A 287 12.88 -1.13 23.16
N LYS A 288 11.56 -1.01 23.35
CA LYS A 288 10.75 -2.06 24.00
C LYS A 288 10.81 -3.38 23.25
N LEU A 289 10.89 -3.34 21.92
CA LEU A 289 11.06 -4.54 21.09
C LEU A 289 12.44 -5.17 21.25
N ARG A 290 13.50 -4.37 21.39
CA ARG A 290 14.85 -4.84 21.68
C ARG A 290 14.92 -5.52 23.05
N ASP A 291 14.32 -4.90 24.06
CA ASP A 291 14.42 -5.35 25.45
C ASP A 291 13.40 -6.48 25.78
N GLY A 292 12.34 -6.59 24.98
CA GLY A 292 11.28 -7.58 25.12
C GLY A 292 11.67 -8.96 24.56
N HIS A 293 11.66 -9.99 25.41
CA HIS A 293 11.96 -11.38 25.04
C HIS A 293 10.82 -12.11 24.28
N ARG A 294 9.79 -11.38 23.83
CA ARG A 294 8.57 -11.92 23.20
C ARG A 294 8.50 -11.53 21.72
N THR A 295 9.47 -11.96 20.92
CA THR A 295 9.45 -11.88 19.44
C THR A 295 8.99 -13.18 18.79
N ALA A 296 8.44 -14.11 19.58
CA ALA A 296 7.98 -15.42 19.13
C ALA A 296 6.78 -15.27 18.18
N VAL A 297 7.10 -15.15 16.90
CA VAL A 297 6.19 -15.33 15.78
C VAL A 297 5.98 -16.85 15.63
N PRO A 298 4.73 -17.37 15.50
CA PRO A 298 4.46 -18.79 15.31
C PRO A 298 5.38 -19.43 14.26
N ALA A 299 5.87 -20.64 14.49
CA ALA A 299 6.86 -21.29 13.62
C ALA A 299 6.43 -21.41 12.13
N ALA A 300 5.13 -21.43 11.86
CA ALA A 300 4.56 -21.39 10.51
C ALA A 300 4.78 -20.06 9.75
N MET A 301 5.06 -18.98 10.48
CA MET A 301 5.21 -17.62 9.97
C MET A 301 6.68 -17.20 9.80
N ALA A 302 7.64 -18.00 10.29
CA ALA A 302 9.00 -17.57 10.60
C ALA A 302 10.06 -17.70 9.48
N SER A 303 9.75 -18.08 8.24
CA SER A 303 10.78 -18.22 7.19
C SER A 303 10.51 -17.58 5.84
N GLU A 304 9.24 -17.49 5.40
CA GLU A 304 8.91 -16.96 4.07
C GLU A 304 8.33 -15.55 4.10
N LEU A 305 7.64 -15.17 5.17
CA LEU A 305 6.94 -13.88 5.29
C LEU A 305 7.60 -12.92 6.30
N ASN A 306 8.73 -13.28 6.91
CA ASN A 306 9.45 -12.47 7.90
C ASN A 306 9.67 -11.00 7.54
N HIS A 307 9.81 -10.70 6.25
CA HIS A 307 10.10 -9.37 5.74
C HIS A 307 8.84 -8.50 5.52
N PHE A 308 7.65 -9.04 5.76
CA PHE A 308 6.42 -8.25 5.86
C PHE A 308 6.21 -7.73 7.29
N PHE A 309 6.86 -8.33 8.28
CA PHE A 309 6.66 -8.01 9.67
C PHE A 309 7.56 -6.86 10.12
N PHE A 310 7.09 -6.08 11.09
CA PHE A 310 7.83 -4.99 11.73
C PHE A 310 9.13 -5.48 12.41
N CYS A 311 9.16 -6.75 12.85
CA CYS A 311 10.30 -7.37 13.49
C CYS A 311 10.62 -8.76 12.93
N SER A 312 11.92 -9.05 12.77
CA SER A 312 12.41 -10.40 12.46
C SER A 312 12.60 -11.25 13.70
N SER A 313 12.09 -12.49 13.68
CA SER A 313 12.33 -13.50 14.74
C SER A 313 13.75 -14.11 14.70
N LEU A 314 14.62 -13.75 13.74
CA LEU A 314 15.97 -14.29 13.57
C LEU A 314 17.04 -13.20 13.46
N SER A 315 17.91 -13.09 14.46
CA SER A 315 19.13 -12.26 14.44
C SER A 315 20.25 -12.98 13.68
N THR A 316 20.24 -12.94 12.36
CA THR A 316 21.29 -13.53 11.50
C THR A 316 21.81 -12.52 10.49
N MET A 317 22.93 -12.81 9.82
CA MET A 317 23.44 -11.99 8.70
C MET A 317 22.46 -11.85 7.51
N PHE A 318 21.34 -12.60 7.53
CA PHE A 318 20.24 -12.55 6.56
C PHE A 318 18.99 -11.84 7.10
N ALA A 319 19.10 -11.12 8.23
CA ALA A 319 18.00 -10.32 8.77
C ALA A 319 17.55 -9.26 7.75
N THR A 320 16.24 -9.25 7.50
CA THR A 320 15.58 -8.30 6.59
C THR A 320 15.47 -6.91 7.22
N HIS A 321 15.53 -6.83 8.56
CA HIS A 321 15.57 -5.58 9.29
C HIS A 321 17.02 -5.25 9.70
N PRO A 322 17.41 -3.97 9.67
CA PRO A 322 18.70 -3.55 10.20
C PRO A 322 18.69 -3.69 11.73
N PRO A 323 19.87 -3.75 12.37
CA PRO A 323 19.96 -3.83 13.83
C PRO A 323 19.14 -2.72 14.49
N LEU A 324 18.39 -3.06 15.55
CA LEU A 324 17.51 -2.12 16.24
C LEU A 324 18.28 -0.92 16.80
N ASP A 325 19.49 -1.12 17.32
CA ASP A 325 20.31 -0.03 17.85
C ASP A 325 20.70 0.99 16.77
N GLU A 326 20.94 0.54 15.54
CA GLU A 326 21.24 1.45 14.42
C GLU A 326 19.99 2.24 14.01
N ARG A 327 18.80 1.63 14.02
CA ARG A 327 17.53 2.32 13.77
C ARG A 327 17.27 3.38 14.84
N ILE A 328 17.36 3.00 16.12
CA ILE A 328 17.18 3.89 17.27
C ILE A 328 18.17 5.06 17.18
N ARG A 329 19.45 4.80 16.91
CA ARG A 329 20.48 5.83 16.78
C ARG A 329 20.13 6.87 15.71
N ARG A 330 19.63 6.43 14.54
CA ARG A 330 19.22 7.35 13.47
C ARG A 330 18.01 8.20 13.86
N ILE A 331 17.03 7.61 14.55
CA ILE A 331 15.85 8.33 15.03
C ILE A 331 16.22 9.34 16.13
N VAL A 332 17.19 9.02 17.00
CA VAL A 332 17.74 9.98 17.98
C VAL A 332 18.31 11.21 17.29
N VAL A 333 19.05 11.03 16.20
CA VAL A 333 19.58 12.15 15.39
C VAL A 333 18.45 12.98 14.75
N MET A 334 17.28 12.38 14.52
CA MET A 334 16.08 13.09 14.02
C MET A 334 15.33 13.86 15.12
N GLY A 335 15.84 13.87 16.37
CA GLY A 335 15.31 14.68 17.46
C GLY A 335 14.54 13.91 18.53
N ALA A 336 14.69 12.58 18.64
CA ALA A 336 14.20 11.86 19.82
C ALA A 336 15.03 12.28 21.05
N GLN A 337 14.34 12.74 22.10
CA GLN A 337 14.95 13.26 23.32
C GLN A 337 14.56 12.43 24.54
N ASN A 338 13.33 11.89 24.58
CA ASN A 338 12.81 11.13 25.72
C ASN A 338 12.81 9.63 25.44
N ILE A 339 14.00 9.09 25.16
CA ILE A 339 14.20 7.65 25.20
C ILE A 339 14.35 7.26 26.67
N GLU A 340 13.22 7.09 27.37
CA GLU A 340 13.16 6.75 28.79
C GLU A 340 14.25 5.73 29.21
N ALA A 341 15.14 6.13 30.12
CA ALA A 341 16.04 5.19 30.77
C ALA A 341 15.30 4.60 31.98
N ASP A 342 15.05 3.30 31.93
CA ASP A 342 14.47 2.44 32.98
C ASP A 342 13.03 2.69 33.47
N GLY A 343 12.27 1.58 33.52
CA GLY A 343 11.36 1.27 34.62
C GLY A 343 10.01 1.99 34.71
N ALA A 344 8.96 1.27 34.27
CA ALA A 344 7.57 1.29 34.78
C ALA A 344 7.01 2.58 35.40
N SER A 345 5.99 3.18 34.75
CA SER A 345 4.92 3.86 35.49
C SER A 345 3.67 4.09 34.62
N HIS A 346 2.53 3.63 35.15
CA HIS A 346 1.21 4.08 34.72
C HIS A 346 0.97 5.55 35.12
N ALA A 347 0.31 6.28 34.21
CA ALA A 347 -0.50 7.50 34.42
C ALA A 347 0.22 8.84 34.69
N SER A 348 0.01 9.81 33.80
CA SER A 348 -0.88 10.95 34.05
C SER A 348 -1.07 11.80 32.79
N ILE A 349 -2.30 12.27 32.57
CA ILE A 349 -2.70 13.22 31.53
C ILE A 349 -2.43 14.64 32.07
N ALA A 350 -1.55 15.39 31.41
CA ALA A 350 -1.48 16.84 31.52
C ALA A 350 -1.05 17.44 30.16
N PRO A 351 -1.70 18.51 29.67
CA PRO A 351 -1.29 19.16 28.43
C PRO A 351 -0.01 19.99 28.63
N PRO A 352 0.90 20.04 27.64
CA PRO A 352 2.13 20.81 27.74
C PRO A 352 1.87 22.33 27.61
N PRO A 353 2.69 23.19 28.24
CA PRO A 353 2.59 24.64 28.11
C PRO A 353 3.10 25.14 26.74
N PRO A 354 2.63 26.29 26.24
CA PRO A 354 3.06 26.85 24.97
C PRO A 354 4.48 27.43 25.07
N GLY A 355 5.42 26.89 24.29
CA GLY A 355 6.76 27.46 24.10
C GLY A 355 6.77 28.64 23.13
N PRO A 356 7.76 29.55 23.22
CA PRO A 356 7.76 30.82 22.51
C PRO A 356 8.07 30.63 21.02
N SER A 357 7.22 31.23 20.18
CA SER A 357 7.40 31.37 18.74
C SER A 357 8.49 32.39 18.43
N THR A 358 9.61 31.95 17.85
CA THR A 358 10.60 32.84 17.22
C THR A 358 10.32 32.94 15.72
N SER A 359 9.82 34.10 15.32
CA SER A 359 9.65 34.53 13.94
C SER A 359 10.98 35.05 13.38
N HIS A 360 11.53 34.40 12.36
CA HIS A 360 12.35 35.09 11.36
C HIS A 360 12.09 34.49 9.97
N ALA A 361 11.48 35.33 9.14
CA ALA A 361 11.17 35.08 7.73
C ALA A 361 12.44 35.08 6.88
N HIS A 362 12.46 34.27 5.81
CA HIS A 362 13.03 34.60 4.50
C HIS A 362 12.13 33.94 3.44
N ALA A 363 11.41 34.78 2.68
CA ALA A 363 10.53 34.36 1.60
C ALA A 363 11.35 34.10 0.33
N GLN A 364 11.52 32.83 -0.02
CA GLN A 364 11.82 32.35 -1.37
C GLN A 364 10.57 31.65 -1.91
N PRO A 365 10.31 31.66 -3.23
CA PRO A 365 8.99 31.34 -3.79
C PRO A 365 8.54 29.93 -3.42
N ALA A 366 7.41 29.87 -2.70
CA ALA A 366 6.90 28.74 -1.94
C ALA A 366 6.45 27.52 -2.79
N PHE A 367 6.54 27.59 -4.12
CA PHE A 367 5.84 26.65 -5.00
C PHE A 367 6.66 25.39 -5.35
N ALA A 368 7.99 25.49 -5.46
CA ALA A 368 8.84 24.33 -5.76
C ALA A 368 9.18 23.48 -4.50
N ALA A 369 9.10 24.08 -3.31
CA ALA A 369 9.31 23.37 -2.04
C ALA A 369 8.07 22.57 -1.59
N ALA A 370 6.90 22.85 -2.15
CA ALA A 370 5.63 22.23 -1.77
C ALA A 370 5.43 20.82 -2.35
N PHE A 371 5.98 20.54 -3.54
CA PHE A 371 5.92 19.19 -4.13
C PHE A 371 6.87 18.20 -3.44
N ALA A 372 7.97 18.72 -2.90
CA ALA A 372 8.89 17.97 -2.04
C ALA A 372 8.20 17.53 -0.73
N GLN A 373 7.10 18.17 -0.35
CA GLN A 373 6.39 17.96 0.92
C GLN A 373 5.16 17.04 0.83
N VAL A 374 4.94 16.33 -0.28
CA VAL A 374 3.96 15.23 -0.34
C VAL A 374 4.39 14.15 0.67
N GLY A 375 3.76 14.12 1.86
CA GLY A 375 4.14 13.26 2.99
C GLY A 375 4.39 13.99 4.33
N THR A 376 4.88 15.24 4.39
CA THR A 376 4.96 16.08 5.62
C THR A 376 3.66 16.85 5.97
N LEU A 377 2.68 16.30 6.71
CA LEU A 377 1.54 17.15 7.18
C LEU A 377 2.07 18.27 8.07
N SER A 378 1.40 19.41 8.28
CA SER A 378 1.75 20.40 9.32
C SER A 378 1.15 20.01 10.70
N PRO A 379 1.73 20.39 11.86
CA PRO A 379 1.20 19.92 13.15
C PRO A 379 -0.19 20.48 13.40
N THR A 380 -0.43 21.69 12.87
CA THR A 380 -1.72 22.36 12.87
C THR A 380 -2.76 21.61 12.06
N SER A 381 -2.40 21.00 10.92
CA SER A 381 -3.35 20.20 10.11
C SER A 381 -3.79 18.91 10.82
N ILE A 382 -2.87 18.19 11.47
CA ILE A 382 -3.20 16.96 12.23
C ILE A 382 -4.06 17.31 13.44
N ALA A 383 -3.65 18.32 14.22
CA ALA A 383 -4.40 18.78 15.37
C ALA A 383 -5.80 19.26 14.97
N ALA A 384 -5.92 19.99 13.85
CA ALA A 384 -7.22 20.43 13.33
C ALA A 384 -8.12 19.26 12.89
N ALA A 385 -7.55 18.20 12.29
CA ALA A 385 -8.31 17.02 11.91
C ALA A 385 -8.81 16.23 13.13
N HIS A 386 -7.94 16.04 14.13
CA HIS A 386 -8.29 15.38 15.40
C HIS A 386 -9.35 16.17 16.17
N ASP A 387 -9.12 17.48 16.34
CA ASP A 387 -10.06 18.39 17.00
C ASP A 387 -11.41 18.43 16.27
N TRP A 388 -11.40 18.38 14.93
CA TRP A 388 -12.63 18.26 14.16
C TRP A 388 -13.37 16.94 14.42
N GLN A 389 -12.67 15.79 14.41
CA GLN A 389 -13.26 14.48 14.68
C GLN A 389 -13.80 14.37 16.12
N GLU A 390 -13.10 14.92 17.11
CA GLU A 390 -13.53 14.95 18.52
C GLU A 390 -14.74 15.86 18.74
N ARG A 391 -14.87 16.92 17.93
CA ARG A 391 -16.04 17.82 17.95
C ARG A 391 -17.23 17.31 17.13
N LEU A 392 -17.09 16.20 16.40
CA LEU A 392 -18.25 15.59 15.73
C LEU A 392 -19.32 15.20 16.74
N ASP A 393 -20.58 15.37 16.35
CA ASP A 393 -21.72 14.95 17.14
C ASP A 393 -21.58 13.44 17.51
N PRO A 394 -21.79 13.06 18.79
CA PRO A 394 -21.63 11.68 19.22
C PRO A 394 -22.50 10.68 18.44
N ALA A 395 -23.72 11.06 18.04
CA ALA A 395 -24.61 10.21 17.26
C ALA A 395 -24.10 10.04 15.81
N LEU A 396 -23.49 11.08 15.23
CA LEU A 396 -22.83 11.01 13.93
C LEU A 396 -21.60 10.09 14.00
N ARG A 397 -20.74 10.26 15.01
CA ARG A 397 -19.55 9.41 15.21
C ARG A 397 -19.91 7.94 15.39
N ALA A 398 -20.93 7.64 16.21
CA ALA A 398 -21.41 6.28 16.40
C ALA A 398 -22.00 5.69 15.10
N SER A 399 -22.65 6.51 14.29
CA SER A 399 -23.25 6.07 13.03
C SER A 399 -22.20 5.70 11.97
N LEU A 400 -21.09 6.45 11.88
CA LEU A 400 -19.98 6.16 10.95
C LEU A 400 -19.33 4.78 11.17
N ARG A 401 -19.45 4.22 12.38
CA ARG A 401 -18.88 2.91 12.73
C ARG A 401 -19.76 1.71 12.37
N THR A 402 -21.00 1.94 11.93
CA THR A 402 -21.95 0.87 11.61
C THR A 402 -22.34 0.91 10.15
N ALA A 403 -22.55 -0.24 9.52
CA ALA A 403 -22.96 -0.28 8.10
C ALA A 403 -24.26 0.51 7.85
N ALA A 404 -25.26 0.39 8.73
CA ALA A 404 -26.53 1.13 8.58
C ALA A 404 -26.37 2.64 8.81
N GLY A 405 -25.53 3.06 9.76
CA GLY A 405 -25.25 4.47 10.01
C GLY A 405 -24.40 5.11 8.91
N ALA A 406 -23.40 4.40 8.37
CA ALA A 406 -22.59 4.87 7.25
C ALA A 406 -23.45 5.11 5.98
N ARG A 407 -24.40 4.22 5.68
CA ARG A 407 -25.38 4.44 4.59
C ARG A 407 -26.25 5.67 4.87
N ALA A 408 -26.75 5.80 6.11
CA ALA A 408 -27.56 6.95 6.53
C ALA A 408 -26.81 8.28 6.35
N VAL A 409 -25.51 8.32 6.70
CA VAL A 409 -24.65 9.49 6.49
C VAL A 409 -24.55 9.82 5.00
N CYS A 410 -24.30 8.84 4.12
CA CYS A 410 -24.25 9.08 2.67
C CYS A 410 -25.58 9.59 2.10
N TYR A 411 -26.71 9.03 2.55
CA TYR A 411 -28.03 9.55 2.16
C TYR A 411 -28.26 10.98 2.63
N ALA A 412 -27.85 11.31 3.85
CA ALA A 412 -27.93 12.66 4.39
C ALA A 412 -27.01 13.66 3.68
N ILE A 413 -25.83 13.21 3.20
CA ILE A 413 -24.93 14.03 2.38
C ILE A 413 -25.58 14.32 1.00
N ALA A 414 -26.22 13.32 0.39
CA ALA A 414 -26.91 13.46 -0.89
C ALA A 414 -28.27 14.18 -0.78
N ARG A 415 -28.78 14.41 0.43
CA ARG A 415 -30.06 15.08 0.64
C ARG A 415 -29.94 16.58 0.34
N ARG A 416 -30.43 17.04 -0.80
CA ARG A 416 -30.52 18.46 -1.16
C ARG A 416 -31.92 18.87 -1.66
N GLY A 417 -32.25 20.15 -1.48
CA GLY A 417 -33.34 20.82 -2.20
C GLY A 417 -34.78 20.63 -1.70
N ALA A 418 -35.72 21.09 -2.54
CA ALA A 418 -37.17 21.11 -2.30
C ALA A 418 -37.84 19.72 -2.32
N ALA A 419 -37.12 18.68 -2.79
CA ALA A 419 -37.59 17.29 -2.88
C ALA A 419 -37.36 16.47 -1.59
N SER A 420 -37.00 17.11 -0.48
CA SER A 420 -36.68 16.45 0.79
C SER A 420 -37.71 15.41 1.24
N ASN A 421 -39.01 15.70 1.12
CA ASN A 421 -40.07 14.75 1.50
C ASN A 421 -40.11 13.48 0.62
N ALA A 422 -39.83 13.61 -0.68
CA ALA A 422 -39.80 12.48 -1.60
C ALA A 422 -38.56 11.60 -1.36
N ILE A 423 -37.41 12.23 -1.08
CA ILE A 423 -36.17 11.55 -0.68
C ILE A 423 -36.38 10.78 0.63
N ASP A 424 -36.99 11.43 1.63
CA ASP A 424 -37.26 10.82 2.94
C ASP A 424 -38.17 9.58 2.79
N ALA A 425 -39.23 9.67 1.98
CA ALA A 425 -40.11 8.54 1.69
C ALA A 425 -39.41 7.40 0.93
N LEU A 426 -38.53 7.74 -0.02
CA LEU A 426 -37.77 6.75 -0.79
C LEU A 426 -36.80 5.96 0.10
N ILE A 427 -36.07 6.64 0.98
CA ILE A 427 -35.14 5.99 1.91
C ILE A 427 -35.91 5.12 2.91
N ALA A 428 -37.04 5.61 3.43
CA ALA A 428 -37.90 4.84 4.34
C ALA A 428 -38.36 3.50 3.73
N ALA A 429 -38.68 3.49 2.43
CA ALA A 429 -39.15 2.30 1.73
C ALA A 429 -38.02 1.33 1.35
N ARG A 430 -36.82 1.84 1.02
CA ARG A 430 -35.71 1.04 0.47
C ARG A 430 -34.68 0.60 1.51
N ASP A 431 -34.47 1.36 2.58
CA ASP A 431 -33.46 1.07 3.61
C ASP A 431 -34.00 1.36 5.03
N VAL A 432 -34.88 0.46 5.47
CA VAL A 432 -35.55 0.51 6.78
C VAL A 432 -34.55 0.58 7.95
N GLN A 433 -33.36 -0.01 7.80
CA GLN A 433 -32.34 -0.02 8.86
C GLN A 433 -31.57 1.29 8.97
N ALA A 434 -31.31 1.97 7.85
CA ALA A 434 -30.61 3.24 7.83
C ALA A 434 -31.55 4.43 8.13
N PHE A 435 -32.84 4.32 7.80
CA PHE A 435 -33.79 5.43 7.87
C PHE A 435 -33.88 6.15 9.24
N PRO A 436 -33.96 5.48 10.40
CA PRO A 436 -34.02 6.17 11.69
C PRO A 436 -32.77 7.01 11.98
N ARG A 437 -31.59 6.50 11.62
CA ARG A 437 -30.31 7.22 11.77
C ARG A 437 -30.24 8.38 10.78
N TYR A 438 -30.72 8.18 9.56
CA TYR A 438 -30.78 9.22 8.54
C TYR A 438 -31.63 10.40 9.01
N GLN A 439 -32.83 10.15 9.55
CA GLN A 439 -33.68 11.21 10.09
C GLN A 439 -33.00 12.01 11.20
N ALA A 440 -32.27 11.34 12.10
CA ALA A 440 -31.56 12.00 13.18
C ALA A 440 -30.38 12.86 12.69
N LEU A 441 -29.70 12.45 11.61
CA LEU A 441 -28.46 13.09 11.14
C LEU A 441 -28.67 14.12 10.01
N ALA A 442 -29.79 14.06 9.30
CA ALA A 442 -30.03 14.87 8.10
C ALA A 442 -29.87 16.38 8.34
N SER A 443 -30.43 16.90 9.44
CA SER A 443 -30.33 18.33 9.79
C SER A 443 -28.92 18.73 10.23
N ILE A 444 -28.24 17.85 10.98
CA ILE A 444 -26.86 18.06 11.46
C ILE A 444 -25.91 18.18 10.26
N ILE A 445 -26.00 17.23 9.32
CA ILE A 445 -25.14 17.18 8.13
C ILE A 445 -25.46 18.35 7.18
N ALA A 446 -26.73 18.71 7.04
CA ALA A 446 -27.15 19.86 6.23
C ALA A 446 -26.63 21.21 6.75
N ALA A 447 -26.25 21.31 8.03
CA ALA A 447 -25.64 22.51 8.59
C ALA A 447 -24.12 22.61 8.34
N MET A 448 -23.47 21.53 7.87
CA MET A 448 -22.02 21.48 7.64
C MET A 448 -21.64 22.07 6.28
N SER A 449 -20.40 22.54 6.14
CA SER A 449 -19.83 22.93 4.85
C SER A 449 -19.67 21.73 3.91
N GLU A 450 -19.75 21.97 2.60
CA GLU A 450 -19.62 20.92 1.57
C GLU A 450 -18.32 20.13 1.70
N THR A 451 -17.21 20.80 1.98
CA THR A 451 -15.90 20.16 2.22
C THR A 451 -15.93 19.14 3.36
N LYS A 452 -16.56 19.48 4.50
CA LYS A 452 -16.69 18.59 5.65
C LYS A 452 -17.65 17.43 5.38
N ARG A 453 -18.66 17.62 4.55
CA ARG A 453 -19.58 16.55 4.14
C ARG A 453 -18.89 15.49 3.28
N LEU A 454 -18.02 15.89 2.34
CA LEU A 454 -17.22 14.91 1.58
C LEU A 454 -16.26 14.14 2.49
N ALA A 455 -15.64 14.81 3.47
CA ALA A 455 -14.81 14.14 4.47
C ALA A 455 -15.60 13.10 5.30
N LEU A 456 -16.89 13.34 5.58
CA LEU A 456 -17.75 12.32 6.23
C LEU A 456 -17.98 11.09 5.36
N ALA A 457 -18.09 11.25 4.04
CA ALA A 457 -18.19 10.11 3.13
C ALA A 457 -16.93 9.23 3.19
N ASP A 458 -15.77 9.87 3.33
CA ASP A 458 -14.49 9.18 3.48
C ASP A 458 -14.43 8.40 4.80
N LEU A 459 -14.88 9.01 5.90
CA LEU A 459 -14.99 8.34 7.20
C LEU A 459 -16.03 7.22 7.23
N ALA A 460 -17.03 7.25 6.34
CA ALA A 460 -18.03 6.20 6.20
C ALA A 460 -17.50 4.98 5.41
N ALA A 461 -16.45 5.16 4.61
CA ALA A 461 -15.95 4.13 3.69
C ALA A 461 -15.55 2.81 4.37
N PRO A 462 -14.89 2.77 5.54
CA PRO A 462 -14.56 1.51 6.21
C PRO A 462 -15.79 0.67 6.55
N ALA A 463 -16.84 1.29 7.12
CA ALA A 463 -18.08 0.61 7.46
C ALA A 463 -18.87 0.16 6.22
N LEU A 464 -18.79 0.92 5.12
CA LEU A 464 -19.35 0.52 3.82
C LEU A 464 -18.57 -0.63 3.17
N CYS A 465 -17.26 -0.74 3.39
CA CYS A 465 -16.49 -1.90 2.93
C CYS A 465 -16.86 -3.17 3.70
N ALA A 466 -17.08 -3.05 5.02
CA ALA A 466 -17.37 -4.19 5.90
C ALA A 466 -18.68 -4.92 5.56
N MET A 467 -19.64 -4.27 4.91
CA MET A 467 -20.94 -4.87 4.57
C MET A 467 -20.91 -5.86 3.39
N GLY A 468 -19.80 -5.89 2.64
CA GLY A 468 -19.63 -6.75 1.46
C GLY A 468 -20.32 -6.26 0.18
N THR A 469 -19.97 -6.89 -0.95
CA THR A 469 -20.29 -6.42 -2.30
C THR A 469 -21.78 -6.40 -2.63
N GLY A 470 -22.54 -7.39 -2.13
CA GLY A 470 -23.98 -7.52 -2.40
C GLY A 470 -24.78 -6.39 -1.75
N ALA A 471 -24.60 -6.21 -0.44
CA ALA A 471 -25.33 -5.19 0.31
C ALA A 471 -24.89 -3.77 -0.07
N TYR A 472 -23.61 -3.57 -0.44
CA TYR A 472 -23.13 -2.31 -0.99
C TYR A 472 -23.78 -1.95 -2.34
N ARG A 473 -24.01 -2.93 -3.22
CA ARG A 473 -24.69 -2.69 -4.51
C ARG A 473 -26.11 -2.13 -4.30
N THR A 474 -26.90 -2.74 -3.40
CA THR A 474 -28.25 -2.27 -3.06
C THR A 474 -28.23 -0.87 -2.46
N PHE A 475 -27.25 -0.58 -1.60
CA PHE A 475 -27.02 0.77 -1.08
C PHE A 475 -26.77 1.77 -2.23
N ARG A 476 -25.88 1.45 -3.17
CA ARG A 476 -25.53 2.33 -4.29
C ARG A 476 -26.68 2.58 -5.24
N GLU A 477 -27.49 1.56 -5.53
CA GLU A 477 -28.72 1.72 -6.30
C GLU A 477 -29.68 2.70 -5.63
N THR A 478 -29.84 2.58 -4.31
CA THR A 478 -30.69 3.50 -3.54
C THR A 478 -30.12 4.91 -3.50
N LEU A 479 -28.80 5.06 -3.29
CA LEU A 479 -28.12 6.35 -3.30
C LEU A 479 -28.25 7.04 -4.66
N ALA A 480 -28.13 6.30 -5.76
CA ALA A 480 -28.33 6.82 -7.10
C ALA A 480 -29.76 7.30 -7.36
N LEU A 481 -30.77 6.68 -6.74
CA LEU A 481 -32.15 7.17 -6.78
C LEU A 481 -32.32 8.44 -5.96
N VAL A 482 -31.68 8.54 -4.79
CA VAL A 482 -31.69 9.75 -3.95
C VAL A 482 -31.08 10.93 -4.72
N MET A 483 -29.91 10.74 -5.33
CA MET A 483 -29.20 11.78 -6.12
C MET A 483 -29.92 12.16 -7.43
N ARG A 484 -30.94 11.39 -7.84
CA ARG A 484 -31.73 11.69 -9.04
C ARG A 484 -33.13 12.19 -8.71
N ALA A 485 -33.45 12.36 -7.42
CA ALA A 485 -34.80 12.69 -6.98
C ALA A 485 -35.25 14.09 -7.45
N ASP A 486 -34.32 15.01 -7.66
CA ASP A 486 -34.55 16.35 -8.22
C ASP A 486 -34.33 16.44 -9.74
N SER A 487 -34.13 15.29 -10.40
CA SER A 487 -33.88 15.16 -11.85
C SER A 487 -32.59 15.80 -12.38
N SER A 488 -31.65 16.20 -11.52
CA SER A 488 -30.34 16.72 -11.93
C SER A 488 -29.24 16.30 -10.97
N ILE A 489 -28.16 15.72 -11.47
CA ILE A 489 -26.97 15.45 -10.65
C ILE A 489 -26.12 16.71 -10.61
N ASP A 490 -25.75 17.18 -9.42
CA ASP A 490 -24.85 18.31 -9.25
C ASP A 490 -23.36 17.88 -9.16
N LEU A 491 -22.45 18.86 -9.16
CA LEU A 491 -21.01 18.62 -9.07
C LEU A 491 -20.62 17.93 -7.75
N PHE A 492 -21.32 18.25 -6.66
CA PHE A 492 -21.04 17.76 -5.32
C PHE A 492 -21.45 16.28 -5.19
N GLU A 493 -22.60 15.92 -5.71
CA GLU A 493 -23.11 14.56 -5.86
C GLU A 493 -22.20 13.71 -6.74
N TRP A 494 -21.73 14.26 -7.85
CA TRP A 494 -20.72 13.59 -8.67
C TRP A 494 -19.43 13.34 -7.89
N ALA A 495 -18.95 14.32 -7.11
CA ALA A 495 -17.77 14.16 -6.25
C ALA A 495 -17.97 13.10 -5.15
N LEU A 496 -19.14 13.05 -4.50
CA LEU A 496 -19.50 12.00 -3.55
C LEU A 496 -19.43 10.62 -4.21
N SER A 497 -19.97 10.48 -5.44
CA SER A 497 -19.89 9.22 -6.16
C SER A 497 -18.45 8.83 -6.47
N LYS A 498 -17.55 9.78 -6.75
CA LYS A 498 -16.13 9.49 -7.03
C LYS A 498 -15.35 9.11 -5.78
N SER A 499 -15.61 9.75 -4.64
CA SER A 499 -15.06 9.31 -3.35
C SER A 499 -15.47 7.87 -3.04
N LEU A 500 -16.76 7.53 -3.15
CA LEU A 500 -17.26 6.18 -2.91
C LEU A 500 -16.70 5.14 -3.89
N GLU A 501 -16.56 5.50 -5.17
CA GLU A 501 -15.94 4.65 -6.20
C GLU A 501 -14.51 4.28 -5.80
N ARG A 502 -13.71 5.28 -5.40
CA ARG A 502 -12.32 5.08 -4.99
C ARG A 502 -12.20 4.29 -3.70
N GLN A 503 -12.93 4.70 -2.67
CA GLN A 503 -12.69 4.22 -1.30
C GLN A 503 -13.40 2.91 -0.98
N VAL A 504 -14.47 2.57 -1.71
CA VAL A 504 -15.27 1.37 -1.44
C VAL A 504 -15.34 0.45 -2.65
N GLU A 505 -15.78 0.94 -3.82
CA GLU A 505 -16.03 0.07 -4.98
C GLU A 505 -14.77 -0.63 -5.48
N ARG A 506 -13.65 0.09 -5.58
CA ARG A 506 -12.36 -0.51 -6.00
C ARG A 506 -11.85 -1.56 -5.02
N ARG A 507 -12.10 -1.36 -3.72
CA ARG A 507 -11.75 -2.33 -2.68
C ARG A 507 -12.59 -3.60 -2.78
N LEU A 508 -13.90 -3.45 -2.90
CA LEU A 508 -14.84 -4.57 -2.96
C LEU A 508 -14.75 -5.37 -4.26
N SER A 509 -14.50 -4.70 -5.39
CA SER A 509 -14.36 -5.35 -6.70
C SER A 509 -12.98 -5.98 -6.93
N GLY A 510 -11.96 -5.53 -6.18
CA GLY A 510 -10.58 -5.88 -6.45
C GLY A 510 -10.03 -5.33 -7.78
N SER A 511 -10.80 -4.46 -8.45
CA SER A 511 -10.51 -3.95 -9.79
C SER A 511 -9.32 -2.99 -9.79
N LYS A 512 -8.43 -3.17 -10.77
CA LYS A 512 -7.26 -2.30 -10.97
C LYS A 512 -7.60 -1.26 -12.05
N LEU A 513 -7.17 -0.01 -11.84
CA LEU A 513 -7.05 0.92 -12.94
C LEU A 513 -6.07 0.33 -13.97
N THR A 514 -6.56 0.11 -15.18
CA THR A 514 -5.78 -0.48 -16.26
C THR A 514 -5.16 0.64 -17.07
N VAL A 515 -3.83 0.61 -17.20
CA VAL A 515 -3.11 1.57 -18.05
C VAL A 515 -3.25 1.09 -19.49
N THR A 516 -4.02 1.82 -20.29
CA THR A 516 -4.30 1.49 -21.70
C THR A 516 -3.89 2.60 -22.66
N ALA A 517 -3.46 3.76 -22.14
CA ALA A 517 -3.10 4.93 -22.95
C ALA A 517 -1.86 5.62 -22.42
N THR A 518 -1.19 6.40 -23.27
CA THR A 518 -0.11 7.31 -22.89
C THR A 518 -0.64 8.72 -22.69
N PHE A 519 0.07 9.56 -21.92
CA PHE A 519 -0.36 10.93 -21.67
C PHE A 519 -0.65 11.76 -22.94
N PRO A 520 0.18 11.73 -24.02
CA PRO A 520 -0.11 12.48 -25.24
C PRO A 520 -1.46 12.12 -25.89
N GLN A 521 -1.92 10.88 -25.75
CA GLN A 521 -3.23 10.43 -26.26
C GLN A 521 -4.41 10.98 -25.45
N ARG A 522 -4.15 11.46 -24.22
CA ARG A 522 -5.16 11.98 -23.27
C ARG A 522 -4.96 13.46 -22.91
N ALA A 523 -4.16 14.17 -23.71
CA ALA A 523 -3.80 15.56 -23.44
C ALA A 523 -5.00 16.51 -23.59
N GLU A 524 -5.99 16.19 -24.44
CA GLU A 524 -7.19 17.00 -24.61
C GLU A 524 -8.08 16.95 -23.37
N GLU A 525 -8.26 15.76 -22.79
CA GLU A 525 -9.03 15.54 -21.57
C GLU A 525 -8.38 16.25 -20.37
N ALA A 526 -7.04 16.26 -20.30
CA ALA A 526 -6.31 17.03 -19.30
C ALA A 526 -6.55 18.54 -19.47
N ARG A 527 -6.45 19.06 -20.70
CA ARG A 527 -6.75 20.48 -20.99
C ARG A 527 -8.18 20.85 -20.61
N PHE A 528 -9.15 19.98 -20.88
CA PHE A 528 -10.54 20.22 -20.53
C PHE A 528 -10.73 20.40 -19.01
N VAL A 529 -10.15 19.51 -18.20
CA VAL A 529 -10.23 19.60 -16.73
C VAL A 529 -9.54 20.86 -16.22
N LEU A 530 -8.34 21.17 -16.69
CA LEU A 530 -7.62 22.40 -16.29
C LEU A 530 -8.39 23.66 -16.68
N GLY A 531 -9.01 23.67 -17.86
CA GLY A 531 -9.84 24.76 -18.34
C GLY A 531 -11.08 24.97 -17.48
N LEU A 532 -11.74 23.89 -17.02
CA LEU A 532 -12.89 23.98 -16.12
C LEU A 532 -12.52 24.60 -14.77
N ILE A 533 -11.40 24.18 -14.17
CA ILE A 533 -10.93 24.75 -12.90
C ILE A 533 -10.60 26.24 -13.08
N ALA A 534 -9.86 26.60 -14.14
CA ALA A 534 -9.50 28.00 -14.40
C ALA A 534 -10.70 28.92 -14.67
N LEU A 535 -11.82 28.38 -15.14
CA LEU A 535 -13.05 29.13 -15.42
C LEU A 535 -13.81 29.55 -14.17
N GLU A 536 -13.53 28.94 -13.01
CA GLU A 536 -14.11 29.36 -11.72
C GLU A 536 -13.43 30.63 -11.16
N SER A 537 -12.29 31.05 -11.74
CA SER A 537 -11.60 32.28 -11.33
C SER A 537 -12.43 33.55 -11.62
N GLN A 538 -12.32 34.55 -10.75
CA GLN A 538 -13.19 35.74 -10.75
C GLN A 538 -13.04 36.70 -11.95
N THR A 539 -11.99 36.58 -12.77
CA THR A 539 -11.70 37.52 -13.86
C THR A 539 -11.19 36.81 -15.11
N ALA A 540 -11.65 37.20 -16.31
CA ALA A 540 -11.25 36.57 -17.58
C ALA A 540 -9.73 36.58 -17.84
N THR A 541 -9.01 37.62 -17.40
CA THR A 541 -7.54 37.71 -17.49
C THR A 541 -6.82 36.82 -16.47
N ALA A 542 -7.47 36.49 -15.34
CA ALA A 542 -6.96 35.52 -14.38
C ALA A 542 -7.17 34.09 -14.89
N THR A 543 -8.35 33.79 -15.44
CA THR A 543 -8.66 32.49 -16.08
C THR A 543 -7.66 32.11 -17.16
N GLY A 544 -7.36 33.03 -18.09
CA GLY A 544 -6.41 32.76 -19.18
C GLY A 544 -4.99 32.46 -18.66
N ARG A 545 -4.56 33.16 -17.60
CA ARG A 545 -3.25 32.94 -16.96
C ARG A 545 -3.20 31.65 -16.16
N ALA A 546 -4.25 31.32 -15.39
CA ALA A 546 -4.36 30.07 -14.64
C ALA A 546 -4.22 28.88 -15.58
N TYR A 547 -5.01 28.91 -16.66
CA TYR A 547 -5.03 27.85 -17.65
C TYR A 547 -3.69 27.70 -18.37
N ALA A 548 -3.08 28.81 -18.80
CA ALA A 548 -1.78 28.78 -19.48
C ALA A 548 -0.66 28.25 -18.56
N THR A 549 -0.60 28.72 -17.30
CA THR A 549 0.39 28.26 -16.31
C THR A 549 0.22 26.78 -16.01
N ALA A 550 -1.01 26.31 -15.79
CA ALA A 550 -1.29 24.90 -15.54
C ALA A 550 -0.93 24.00 -16.74
N CYS A 551 -1.23 24.44 -17.97
CA CYS A 551 -0.83 23.71 -19.18
C CYS A 551 0.69 23.65 -19.33
N ALA A 552 1.40 24.74 -19.04
CA ALA A 552 2.86 24.80 -19.07
C ALA A 552 3.50 23.85 -18.05
N GLN A 553 2.97 23.78 -16.83
CA GLN A 553 3.42 22.83 -15.80
C GLN A 553 3.30 21.37 -16.27
N LEU A 554 2.22 21.07 -16.99
CA LEU A 554 1.97 19.74 -17.54
C LEU A 554 2.80 19.45 -18.81
N GLY A 555 3.45 20.47 -19.39
CA GLY A 555 4.21 20.36 -20.64
C GLY A 555 3.32 20.27 -21.89
N VAL A 556 2.13 20.86 -21.85
CA VAL A 556 1.18 20.89 -22.97
C VAL A 556 0.93 22.32 -23.42
N THR A 557 0.74 22.54 -24.71
CA THR A 557 0.31 23.84 -25.23
C THR A 557 -1.13 24.13 -24.81
N ALA A 558 -1.36 25.34 -24.29
CA ALA A 558 -2.70 25.82 -23.96
C ALA A 558 -3.55 25.93 -25.24
N GLY A 559 -4.72 25.29 -25.24
CA GLY A 559 -5.70 25.35 -26.34
C GLY A 559 -6.75 26.43 -26.13
N GLU A 560 -7.89 26.32 -26.81
CA GLU A 560 -9.08 27.11 -26.48
C GLU A 560 -9.67 26.67 -25.13
N LEU A 561 -10.23 27.62 -24.38
CA LEU A 561 -10.99 27.31 -23.16
C LEU A 561 -12.28 26.54 -23.51
N PRO A 562 -12.77 25.66 -22.62
CA PRO A 562 -14.01 24.92 -22.85
C PRO A 562 -15.20 25.84 -23.13
N ARG A 563 -15.91 25.58 -24.23
CA ARG A 563 -17.14 26.29 -24.60
C ARG A 563 -18.24 25.99 -23.59
N ALA A 564 -19.15 26.93 -23.35
CA ALA A 564 -20.24 26.76 -22.39
C ALA A 564 -21.08 25.48 -22.65
N THR A 565 -21.27 25.11 -23.92
CA THR A 565 -22.00 23.89 -24.34
C THR A 565 -21.31 22.59 -23.95
N ASP A 566 -19.99 22.61 -23.77
CA ASP A 566 -19.19 21.42 -23.43
C ASP A 566 -19.00 21.24 -21.92
N ARG A 567 -19.41 22.23 -21.10
CA ARG A 567 -19.28 22.22 -19.63
C ARG A 567 -20.36 21.36 -18.97
N THR A 568 -20.36 20.07 -19.29
CA THR A 568 -21.31 19.08 -18.77
C THR A 568 -20.61 18.09 -17.84
N LEU A 569 -21.34 17.59 -16.84
CA LEU A 569 -20.82 16.55 -15.94
C LEU A 569 -20.51 15.25 -16.68
N ASP A 570 -21.25 14.91 -17.74
CA ASP A 570 -20.97 13.75 -18.58
C ASP A 570 -19.59 13.85 -19.24
N ARG A 571 -19.25 15.03 -19.78
CA ARG A 571 -17.93 15.25 -20.38
C ARG A 571 -16.81 15.28 -19.34
N LEU A 572 -17.06 15.86 -18.15
CA LEU A 572 -16.11 15.82 -17.04
C LEU A 572 -15.86 14.38 -16.56
N ASN A 573 -16.91 13.57 -16.43
CA ASN A 573 -16.80 12.18 -16.05
C ASN A 573 -16.04 11.35 -17.10
N ALA A 574 -16.32 11.57 -18.39
CA ALA A 574 -15.59 10.93 -19.48
C ALA A 574 -14.10 11.31 -19.48
N ALA A 575 -13.78 12.60 -19.27
CA ALA A 575 -12.40 13.07 -19.17
C ALA A 575 -11.67 12.42 -17.99
N ALA A 576 -12.30 12.37 -16.81
CA ALA A 576 -11.74 11.73 -15.62
C ALA A 576 -11.46 10.23 -15.84
N GLN A 577 -12.39 9.51 -16.48
CA GLN A 577 -12.20 8.09 -16.83
C GLN A 577 -11.06 7.88 -17.84
N ALA A 578 -10.95 8.74 -18.84
CA ALA A 578 -9.90 8.66 -19.85
C ALA A 578 -8.52 8.94 -19.24
N LEU A 579 -8.42 9.93 -18.34
CA LEU A 579 -7.21 10.25 -17.60
C LEU A 579 -6.84 9.16 -16.59
N ALA A 580 -7.79 8.39 -16.05
CA ALA A 580 -7.47 7.27 -15.15
C ALA A 580 -6.73 6.12 -15.87
N GLN A 581 -6.72 6.09 -17.20
CA GLN A 581 -6.07 5.07 -18.04
C GLN A 581 -4.60 5.36 -18.36
N ILE A 582 -4.03 6.48 -17.88
CA ILE A 582 -2.63 6.85 -18.12
C ILE A 582 -1.73 6.36 -16.95
N PRO A 583 -0.39 6.30 -17.15
CA PRO A 583 0.55 5.91 -16.10
C PRO A 583 0.40 6.77 -14.82
N PHE A 584 0.66 6.17 -13.65
CA PHE A 584 0.51 6.85 -12.36
C PHE A 584 1.29 8.16 -12.26
N ALA A 585 2.53 8.19 -12.79
CA ALA A 585 3.36 9.39 -12.79
C ALA A 585 2.69 10.55 -13.54
N ASP A 586 2.05 10.26 -14.68
CA ASP A 586 1.34 11.28 -15.45
C ASP A 586 0.04 11.70 -14.77
N ARG A 587 -0.69 10.77 -14.13
CA ARG A 587 -1.87 11.11 -13.31
C ARG A 587 -1.52 12.10 -12.19
N ALA A 588 -0.40 11.89 -11.52
CA ALA A 588 0.08 12.81 -10.48
C ALA A 588 0.41 14.20 -11.03
N ARG A 589 1.05 14.28 -12.20
CA ARG A 589 1.34 15.55 -12.88
C ARG A 589 0.08 16.29 -13.31
N VAL A 590 -0.94 15.57 -13.79
CA VAL A 590 -2.24 16.18 -14.12
C VAL A 590 -2.87 16.81 -12.87
N LEU A 591 -2.85 16.09 -11.74
CA LEU A 591 -3.44 16.60 -10.51
C LEU A 591 -2.65 17.79 -9.92
N GLU A 592 -1.33 17.79 -10.06
CA GLU A 592 -0.48 18.93 -9.73
C GLU A 592 -0.88 20.17 -10.56
N ALA A 593 -1.05 20.01 -11.88
CA ALA A 593 -1.52 21.08 -12.74
C ALA A 593 -2.93 21.57 -12.35
N CYS A 594 -3.82 20.67 -11.88
CA CYS A 594 -5.13 21.06 -11.36
C CYS A 594 -5.01 21.93 -10.11
N ALA A 595 -4.07 21.62 -9.20
CA ALA A 595 -3.80 22.45 -8.04
C ALA A 595 -3.24 23.82 -8.42
N VAL A 596 -2.32 23.88 -9.38
CA VAL A 596 -1.81 25.17 -9.91
C VAL A 596 -2.93 26.02 -10.48
N ALA A 597 -3.87 25.42 -11.21
CA ALA A 597 -5.02 26.13 -11.76
C ALA A 597 -5.94 26.66 -10.65
N ALA A 598 -6.21 25.84 -9.63
CA ALA A 598 -7.13 26.15 -8.53
C ALA A 598 -6.59 27.15 -7.51
N THR A 599 -5.26 27.27 -7.36
CA THR A 599 -4.63 28.19 -6.40
C THR A 599 -4.06 29.46 -7.04
N HIS A 600 -4.31 29.69 -8.33
CA HIS A 600 -3.67 30.78 -9.07
C HIS A 600 -3.92 32.17 -8.46
N ASP A 601 -5.14 32.44 -8.01
CA ASP A 601 -5.54 33.72 -7.42
C ASP A 601 -5.33 33.79 -5.90
N GLY A 602 -4.78 32.74 -5.30
CA GLY A 602 -4.55 32.63 -3.87
C GLY A 602 -5.81 32.42 -3.03
N ASN A 603 -6.98 32.21 -3.65
CA ASN A 603 -8.25 32.01 -2.94
C ASN A 603 -9.07 30.86 -3.54
N LEU A 604 -8.91 29.68 -2.95
CA LEU A 604 -9.59 28.46 -3.40
C LEU A 604 -11.11 28.52 -3.17
N SER A 605 -11.89 28.49 -4.25
CA SER A 605 -13.35 28.36 -4.18
C SER A 605 -13.79 26.94 -3.83
N ALA A 606 -15.03 26.81 -3.33
CA ALA A 606 -15.61 25.50 -3.02
C ALA A 606 -15.70 24.59 -4.26
N ASN A 607 -16.06 25.15 -5.43
CA ASN A 607 -16.17 24.39 -6.67
C ASN A 607 -14.80 23.91 -7.18
N GLU A 608 -13.78 24.76 -7.14
CA GLU A 608 -12.40 24.38 -7.52
C GLU A 608 -11.90 23.23 -6.65
N PHE A 609 -12.12 23.31 -5.34
CA PHE A 609 -11.79 22.23 -4.41
C PHE A 609 -12.55 20.94 -4.74
N ILE A 610 -13.87 21.01 -4.96
CA ILE A 610 -14.69 19.83 -5.25
C ILE A 610 -14.25 19.16 -6.56
N ILE A 611 -13.99 19.93 -7.63
CA ILE A 611 -13.50 19.40 -8.91
C ILE A 611 -12.14 18.74 -8.70
N ALA A 612 -11.19 19.43 -8.08
CA ALA A 612 -9.84 18.91 -7.88
C ALA A 612 -9.86 17.64 -7.00
N ARG A 613 -10.68 17.61 -5.95
CA ARG A 613 -10.89 16.44 -5.08
C ARG A 613 -11.47 15.27 -5.85
N ALA A 614 -12.55 15.47 -6.60
CA ALA A 614 -13.20 14.42 -7.36
C ALA A 614 -12.29 13.86 -8.48
N ILE A 615 -11.47 14.71 -9.11
CA ILE A 615 -10.46 14.28 -10.08
C ILE A 615 -9.36 13.46 -9.37
N ALA A 616 -8.87 13.90 -8.21
CA ALA A 616 -7.92 13.11 -7.42
C ALA A 616 -8.48 11.72 -7.10
N ASP A 617 -9.75 11.66 -6.70
CA ASP A 617 -10.43 10.40 -6.40
C ASP A 617 -10.59 9.52 -7.65
N ALA A 618 -11.00 10.10 -8.79
CA ALA A 618 -11.12 9.38 -10.05
C ALA A 618 -9.78 8.78 -10.50
N LEU A 619 -8.70 9.56 -10.39
CA LEU A 619 -7.35 9.18 -10.81
C LEU A 619 -6.63 8.25 -9.84
N ASP A 620 -7.17 8.00 -8.65
CA ASP A 620 -6.48 7.28 -7.56
C ASP A 620 -5.15 7.93 -7.16
N VAL A 621 -5.14 9.27 -7.09
CA VAL A 621 -3.97 10.03 -6.68
C VAL A 621 -4.33 10.80 -5.40
N PRO A 622 -3.48 10.84 -4.37
CA PRO A 622 -3.72 11.67 -3.20
C PRO A 622 -3.80 13.15 -3.61
N LEU A 623 -4.77 13.89 -3.05
CA LEU A 623 -4.93 15.32 -3.32
C LEU A 623 -3.70 16.09 -2.80
N PRO A 624 -3.16 17.06 -3.57
CA PRO A 624 -2.14 17.97 -3.07
C PRO A 624 -2.64 18.73 -1.84
N ARG A 625 -1.76 18.91 -0.84
CA ARG A 625 -2.12 19.48 0.47
C ARG A 625 -2.43 20.96 0.47
N GLU A 626 -2.09 21.67 -0.60
CA GLU A 626 -2.49 23.07 -0.77
C GLU A 626 -4.00 23.21 -0.98
N LEU A 627 -4.66 22.10 -1.38
CA LEU A 627 -6.10 22.03 -1.59
C LEU A 627 -6.83 21.33 -0.44
N ALA A 628 -6.21 20.33 0.21
CA ALA A 628 -6.80 19.51 1.28
C ALA A 628 -6.77 20.20 2.65
#